data_AF-H5SHA4-F1
#
_entry.id   AF-H5SHA4-F1
#
_cell.length_a   1.000
_cell.length_b   1.000
_cell.length_c   1.000
_cell.angle_alpha   90.00
_cell.angle_beta   90.00
_cell.angle_gamma   90.00
#
_symmetry.space_group_name_H-M   'P 1'
#
loop_
_entity.id
_entity.type
_entity.pdbx_description
1 polymer ?
#
loop_
_entity_poly.entity_id
_entity_poly.type
_entity_poly.pdbx_seq_one_letter_code
_entity_poly.pdbx_strand_id
1 'polypeptide(L)'
;MASQGEGRALGTVAVSLNPRGVYILVIEAHGSVSVGRLGRQSFDGIYLYVGSALGPGGFKRIERHRAVAHGHNKTRRWHIDYLLALGCLRGVFVIETSEKKLECAVARGLARVAQPVIKGFGSSDCRCATHLFRL
;
A
#
# COMPACT_ATOMS: atom_id res chain seq x y z
N MET A 1 -19.82 27.38 -46.86
CA MET A 1 -20.73 27.54 -45.70
C MET A 1 -20.68 26.27 -44.89
N ALA A 2 -20.39 26.43 -43.59
CA ALA A 2 -20.46 25.47 -42.47
C ALA A 2 -19.65 24.15 -42.57
N SER A 3 -18.42 24.20 -42.06
CA SER A 3 -17.83 23.06 -41.34
C SER A 3 -18.53 22.91 -39.98
N GLN A 4 -18.91 21.69 -39.61
CA GLN A 4 -19.29 21.38 -38.23
C GLN A 4 -18.19 20.51 -37.63
N GLY A 5 -17.45 21.09 -36.69
CA GLY A 5 -16.51 20.38 -35.85
C GLY A 5 -17.26 19.70 -34.71
N GLU A 6 -17.11 18.38 -34.61
CA GLU A 6 -17.51 17.63 -33.42
C GLU A 6 -16.50 17.91 -32.30
N GLY A 7 -16.91 18.78 -31.37
CA GLY A 7 -16.18 19.03 -30.14
C GLY A 7 -16.16 17.77 -29.28
N ARG A 8 -15.01 17.10 -29.19
CA ARG A 8 -14.73 16.14 -28.12
C ARG A 8 -14.83 16.89 -26.79
N ALA A 9 -15.85 16.59 -26.00
CA ALA A 9 -15.94 17.03 -24.62
C ALA A 9 -14.68 16.53 -23.88
N LEU A 10 -13.81 17.45 -23.51
CA LEU A 10 -12.72 17.19 -22.57
C LEU A 10 -13.39 16.81 -21.24
N GLY A 11 -13.27 15.53 -20.87
CA GLY A 11 -13.82 15.02 -19.62
C GLY A 11 -13.30 15.85 -18.46
N THR A 12 -14.20 16.36 -17.64
CA THR A 12 -13.88 17.03 -16.39
C THR A 12 -13.04 16.09 -15.53
N VAL A 13 -11.75 16.40 -15.33
CA VAL A 13 -10.92 15.74 -14.32
C VAL A 13 -11.44 16.23 -12.97
N ALA A 14 -12.30 15.43 -12.33
CA ALA A 14 -12.70 15.69 -10.96
C ALA A 14 -11.46 15.55 -10.07
N VAL A 15 -10.88 16.68 -9.66
CA VAL A 15 -9.81 16.72 -8.67
C VAL A 15 -10.44 16.35 -7.33
N SER A 16 -10.19 15.13 -6.86
CA SER A 16 -10.65 14.70 -5.55
C SER A 16 -9.86 15.45 -4.48
N LEU A 17 -10.54 16.29 -3.69
CA LEU A 17 -9.95 17.07 -2.60
C LEU A 17 -9.35 16.20 -1.47
N ASN A 18 -9.59 14.89 -1.51
CA ASN A 18 -8.99 13.93 -0.59
C ASN A 18 -8.75 12.60 -1.33
N PRO A 19 -7.65 12.48 -2.09
CA PRO A 19 -7.40 11.30 -2.91
C PRO A 19 -7.27 10.07 -2.01
N ARG A 20 -7.91 8.98 -2.45
CA ARG A 20 -8.03 7.73 -1.70
C ARG A 20 -7.96 6.56 -2.67
N GLY A 21 -7.61 5.39 -2.14
CA GLY A 21 -7.49 4.20 -2.97
C GLY A 21 -6.64 3.11 -2.35
N VAL A 22 -6.05 2.30 -3.21
CA VAL A 22 -5.16 1.19 -2.85
C VAL A 22 -3.73 1.60 -3.21
N TYR A 23 -2.77 1.13 -2.43
CA TYR A 23 -1.36 1.39 -2.70
C TYR A 23 -0.51 0.15 -2.49
N ILE A 24 0.65 0.13 -3.17
CA ILE A 24 1.72 -0.85 -2.96
C ILE A 24 2.94 -0.07 -2.48
N LEU A 25 3.46 -0.45 -1.33
CA LEU A 25 4.76 0.04 -0.85
C LEU A 25 5.85 -0.94 -1.29
N VAL A 26 6.97 -0.41 -1.77
CA VAL A 26 8.20 -1.17 -2.04
C VAL A 26 9.18 -0.88 -0.91
N ILE A 27 9.57 -1.91 -0.15
CA ILE A 27 10.44 -1.77 1.01
C ILE A 27 11.64 -2.68 0.83
N GLU A 28 12.85 -2.15 0.99
CA GLU A 28 14.05 -2.97 1.15
C GLU A 28 14.38 -3.06 2.64
N ALA A 29 14.54 -4.26 3.17
CA ALA A 29 14.77 -4.47 4.59
C ALA A 29 15.72 -5.64 4.85
N HIS A 30 16.61 -5.46 5.82
CA HIS A 30 17.53 -6.47 6.30
C HIS A 30 17.54 -6.46 7.84
N GLY A 31 17.35 -7.62 8.44
CA GLY A 31 17.38 -7.79 9.90
C GLY A 31 16.09 -8.37 10.46
N SER A 32 15.94 -8.30 11.79
CA SER A 32 14.78 -8.89 12.48
C SER A 32 14.07 -7.87 13.35
N VAL A 33 12.74 -7.94 13.38
CA VAL A 33 11.88 -7.08 14.21
C VAL A 33 10.68 -7.87 14.73
N SER A 34 10.23 -7.53 15.94
CA SER A 34 8.98 -8.07 16.50
C SER A 34 7.78 -7.30 15.94
N VAL A 35 6.92 -7.99 15.18
CA VAL A 35 5.78 -7.39 14.48
C VAL A 35 4.49 -7.66 15.25
N GLY A 36 4.20 -6.85 16.26
CA GLY A 36 2.99 -6.97 17.08
C GLY A 36 2.71 -8.42 17.51
N ARG A 37 1.49 -8.90 17.27
CA ARG A 37 1.07 -10.29 17.57
C ARG A 37 1.68 -11.37 16.68
N LEU A 38 2.36 -11.00 15.60
CA LEU A 38 3.03 -11.94 14.69
C LEU A 38 4.41 -12.36 15.23
N GLY A 39 4.86 -11.80 16.35
CA GLY A 39 6.13 -12.17 16.98
C GLY A 39 7.35 -11.73 16.18
N ARG A 40 8.50 -12.36 16.44
CA ARG A 40 9.78 -12.03 15.80
C ARG A 40 9.80 -12.52 14.35
N GLN A 41 10.06 -11.63 13.43
CA GLN A 41 10.14 -11.90 11.99
C GLN A 41 11.50 -11.46 11.44
N SER A 42 12.02 -12.19 10.45
CA SER A 42 13.29 -11.87 9.78
C SER A 42 13.02 -11.43 8.35
N PHE A 43 13.71 -10.37 7.93
CA PHE A 43 13.59 -9.75 6.62
C PHE A 43 14.96 -9.69 5.97
N ASP A 44 15.01 -10.01 4.69
CA ASP A 44 16.20 -9.97 3.86
C ASP A 44 15.81 -9.80 2.39
N GLY A 45 15.87 -8.55 1.88
CA GLY A 45 15.60 -8.22 0.47
C GLY A 45 14.43 -7.24 0.28
N ILE A 46 13.77 -7.36 -0.88
CA ILE A 46 12.72 -6.43 -1.32
C ILE A 46 11.33 -7.01 -1.06
N TYR A 47 10.47 -6.19 -0.48
CA TYR A 47 9.11 -6.52 -0.09
C TYR A 47 8.09 -5.58 -0.74
N LEU A 48 6.98 -6.16 -1.18
CA LEU A 48 5.79 -5.47 -1.64
C LEU A 48 4.71 -5.59 -0.58
N TYR A 49 4.20 -4.46 -0.10
CA TYR A 49 3.08 -4.43 0.83
C TYR A 49 1.86 -3.78 0.19
N VAL A 50 0.73 -4.47 0.19
CA VAL A 50 -0.55 -3.95 -0.29
C VAL A 50 -1.34 -3.37 0.89
N GLY A 51 -1.78 -2.13 0.75
CA GLY A 51 -2.67 -1.50 1.73
C GLY A 51 -3.73 -0.64 1.05
N SER A 52 -4.76 -0.28 1.80
CA SER A 52 -5.77 0.69 1.37
C SER A 52 -5.75 1.96 2.22
N ALA A 53 -6.16 3.05 1.60
CA ALA A 53 -6.30 4.39 2.14
C ALA A 53 -7.73 4.91 1.95
N LEU A 54 -8.72 4.00 2.09
CA LEU A 54 -10.13 4.27 1.77
C LEU A 54 -10.91 4.98 2.89
N GLY A 55 -10.31 5.11 4.08
CA GLY A 55 -10.91 5.83 5.20
C GLY A 55 -10.92 7.35 5.00
N PRO A 56 -11.50 8.10 5.96
CA PRO A 56 -11.66 9.56 5.85
C PRO A 56 -10.35 10.35 5.63
N GLY A 57 -9.21 9.79 6.04
CA GLY A 57 -7.90 10.43 5.88
C GLY A 57 -7.26 10.26 4.49
N GLY A 58 -7.82 9.44 3.59
CA GLY A 58 -7.26 9.25 2.25
C GLY A 58 -5.78 8.86 2.26
N PHE A 59 -5.04 9.33 1.26
CA PHE A 59 -3.60 9.11 1.13
C PHE A 59 -2.72 9.78 2.18
N LYS A 60 -3.26 10.52 3.16
CA LYS A 60 -2.50 10.88 4.38
C LYS A 60 -1.98 9.64 5.12
N ARG A 61 -2.60 8.46 4.90
CA ARG A 61 -2.06 7.17 5.36
C ARG A 61 -0.68 6.87 4.76
N ILE A 62 -0.46 7.18 3.48
CA ILE A 62 0.83 7.00 2.79
C ILE A 62 1.87 7.97 3.37
N GLU A 63 1.49 9.23 3.60
CA GLU A 63 2.36 10.23 4.25
C GLU A 63 2.79 9.78 5.64
N ARG A 64 1.86 9.21 6.43
CA ARG A 64 2.21 8.60 7.72
C ARG A 64 3.23 7.47 7.55
N HIS A 65 3.07 6.58 6.57
CA HIS A 65 4.05 5.52 6.31
C HIS A 65 5.43 6.08 5.93
N ARG A 66 5.48 7.15 5.13
CA ARG A 66 6.74 7.87 4.84
C ARG A 66 7.36 8.42 6.13
N ALA A 67 6.56 9.07 6.98
CA ALA A 67 7.05 9.60 8.26
C ALA A 67 7.59 8.49 9.19
N VAL A 68 6.98 7.31 9.18
CA VAL A 68 7.51 6.13 9.89
C VAL A 68 8.84 5.67 9.29
N ALA A 69 8.92 5.54 7.97
CA ALA A 69 10.11 5.09 7.26
C ALA A 69 11.31 6.03 7.43
N HIS A 70 11.06 7.34 7.56
CA HIS A 70 12.09 8.34 7.84
C HIS A 70 12.39 8.53 9.33
N GLY A 71 11.75 7.75 10.21
CA GLY A 71 11.96 7.85 11.66
C GLY A 71 11.30 9.07 12.33
N HIS A 72 10.62 9.94 11.58
CA HIS A 72 9.88 11.08 12.10
C HIS A 72 8.64 10.67 12.93
N ASN A 73 8.11 9.47 12.68
CA ASN A 73 7.00 8.91 13.43
C ASN A 73 7.39 7.57 14.09
N LYS A 74 7.44 7.55 15.43
CA LYS A 74 7.81 6.36 16.22
C LYS A 74 6.62 5.45 16.56
N THR A 75 5.38 5.86 16.29
CA THR A 75 4.19 5.06 16.59
C THR A 75 4.07 3.88 15.62
N ARG A 76 3.88 2.67 16.15
CA ARG A 76 3.62 1.45 15.38
C ARG A 76 2.14 1.07 15.51
N ARG A 77 1.36 1.35 14.47
CA ARG A 77 -0.09 1.11 14.45
C ARG A 77 -0.46 -0.09 13.58
N TRP A 78 0.23 -0.26 12.46
CA TRP A 78 0.01 -1.36 11.51
C TRP A 78 1.25 -2.24 11.41
N HIS A 79 1.10 -3.51 11.00
CA HIS A 79 2.24 -4.43 10.85
C HIS A 79 3.34 -3.82 9.95
N ILE A 80 2.95 -3.13 8.88
CA ILE A 80 3.89 -2.47 7.97
C ILE A 80 4.72 -1.37 8.64
N ASP A 81 4.24 -0.74 9.71
CA ASP A 81 5.00 0.30 10.41
C ASP A 81 6.25 -0.28 11.10
N TYR A 82 6.23 -1.56 11.49
CA TYR A 82 7.41 -2.24 12.05
C TYR A 82 8.46 -2.51 10.99
N LEU A 83 8.04 -2.96 9.81
CA LEU A 83 8.94 -3.21 8.69
C LEU A 83 9.51 -1.90 8.11
N LEU A 84 8.69 -0.87 7.98
CA LEU A 84 9.14 0.47 7.55
C LEU A 84 10.16 1.08 8.52
N ALA A 85 10.09 0.75 9.80
CA ALA A 85 11.07 1.20 10.79
C ALA A 85 12.40 0.43 10.75
N LEU A 86 12.40 -0.78 10.19
CA LEU A 86 13.58 -1.62 10.01
C LEU A 86 14.29 -1.34 8.67
N GLY A 87 13.52 -1.01 7.62
CA GLY A 87 14.01 -0.90 6.25
C GLY A 87 13.84 0.48 5.62
N CYS A 88 14.09 0.54 4.31
CA CYS A 88 13.97 1.75 3.49
C CYS A 88 12.77 1.64 2.55
N LEU A 89 11.90 2.66 2.57
CA LEU A 89 10.83 2.79 1.58
C LEU A 89 11.42 3.22 0.23
N ARG A 90 11.42 2.34 -0.75
CA ARG A 90 11.98 2.56 -2.10
C ARG A 90 10.97 3.16 -3.08
N GLY A 91 9.68 2.89 -2.90
CA GLY A 91 8.66 3.35 -3.83
C GLY A 91 7.24 3.20 -3.31
N VAL A 92 6.32 3.92 -3.95
CA VAL A 92 4.89 3.82 -3.69
C VAL A 92 4.15 3.85 -5.03
N PHE A 93 3.37 2.81 -5.30
CA PHE A 93 2.41 2.79 -6.40
C PHE A 93 1.02 3.02 -5.83
N VAL A 94 0.21 3.80 -6.56
CA VAL A 94 -1.12 4.21 -6.11
C VAL A 94 -2.14 3.92 -7.21
N ILE A 95 -3.28 3.37 -6.80
CA ILE A 95 -4.45 3.20 -7.64
C ILE A 95 -5.60 3.95 -6.96
N GLU A 96 -5.98 5.10 -7.52
CA GLU A 96 -7.12 5.87 -7.04
C GLU A 96 -8.41 5.08 -7.24
N THR A 97 -9.15 4.87 -6.16
CA THR A 97 -10.40 4.11 -6.19
C THR A 97 -11.21 4.36 -4.92
N SER A 98 -12.50 4.09 -4.99
CA SER A 98 -13.36 3.93 -3.81
C SER A 98 -13.72 2.46 -3.54
N GLU A 99 -13.28 1.53 -4.40
CA GLU A 99 -13.66 0.11 -4.32
C GLU A 99 -12.82 -0.64 -3.28
N LYS A 100 -13.46 -1.08 -2.19
CA LYS A 100 -12.78 -1.80 -1.10
C LYS A 100 -12.21 -3.14 -1.54
N LYS A 101 -12.87 -3.85 -2.47
CA LYS A 101 -12.41 -5.17 -2.91
C LYS A 101 -11.11 -5.11 -3.73
N LEU A 102 -10.72 -3.94 -4.23
CA LEU A 102 -9.52 -3.79 -5.05
C LEU A 102 -8.25 -4.12 -4.27
N GLU A 103 -8.16 -3.82 -2.97
CA GLU A 103 -6.99 -4.15 -2.14
C GLU A 103 -6.68 -5.65 -2.18
N CYS A 104 -7.71 -6.47 -1.90
CA CYS A 104 -7.57 -7.93 -1.93
C CYS A 104 -7.34 -8.44 -3.35
N ALA A 105 -7.88 -7.78 -4.39
CA ALA A 105 -7.64 -8.15 -5.78
C ALA A 105 -6.18 -7.92 -6.18
N VAL A 106 -5.60 -6.78 -5.80
CA VAL A 106 -4.18 -6.46 -6.00
C VAL A 106 -3.29 -7.47 -5.27
N ALA A 107 -3.58 -7.77 -4.00
CA ALA A 107 -2.84 -8.78 -3.24
C ALA A 107 -2.88 -10.16 -3.92
N ARG A 108 -4.04 -10.60 -4.43
CA ARG A 108 -4.14 -11.85 -5.20
C ARG A 108 -3.38 -11.82 -6.52
N GLY A 109 -3.33 -10.66 -7.19
CA GLY A 109 -2.52 -10.47 -8.39
C GLY A 109 -1.03 -10.62 -8.10
N LEU A 110 -0.53 -9.94 -7.06
CA LEU A 110 0.87 -10.04 -6.63
C LEU A 110 1.26 -11.45 -6.22
N ALA A 111 0.36 -12.21 -5.57
CA ALA A 111 0.62 -13.60 -5.21
C ALA A 111 0.96 -14.53 -6.39
N ARG A 112 0.69 -14.10 -7.63
CA ARG A 112 1.03 -14.86 -8.85
C ARG A 112 2.45 -14.58 -9.37
N VAL A 113 3.06 -13.49 -8.94
CA VAL A 113 4.34 -12.99 -9.47
C VAL A 113 5.39 -12.70 -8.38
N ALA A 114 5.00 -12.78 -7.11
CA ALA A 114 5.85 -12.55 -5.95
C ALA A 114 5.48 -13.53 -4.82
N GLN A 115 6.45 -13.88 -3.96
CA GLN A 115 6.26 -14.88 -2.92
C GLN A 115 5.47 -14.29 -1.74
N PRO A 116 4.28 -14.80 -1.38
CA PRO A 116 3.59 -14.37 -0.17
C PRO A 116 4.39 -14.75 1.08
N VAL A 117 4.56 -13.82 2.01
CA VAL A 117 5.31 -14.03 3.26
C VAL A 117 4.51 -13.63 4.49
N ILE A 118 4.78 -14.30 5.61
CA ILE A 118 4.22 -14.01 6.95
C ILE A 118 2.68 -14.03 6.95
N LYS A 119 2.10 -15.18 7.31
CA LYS A 119 0.64 -15.34 7.43
C LYS A 119 0.04 -14.30 8.39
N GLY A 120 -1.02 -13.63 7.96
CA GLY A 120 -1.73 -12.59 8.73
C GLY A 120 -1.12 -11.20 8.66
N PHE A 121 -0.05 -10.98 7.87
CA PHE A 121 0.54 -9.65 7.74
C PHE A 121 -0.35 -8.73 6.90
N GLY A 122 -1.01 -7.77 7.55
CA GLY A 122 -1.80 -6.73 6.87
C GLY A 122 -3.18 -7.19 6.42
N SER A 123 -3.57 -8.43 6.73
CA SER A 123 -4.83 -9.05 6.31
C SER A 123 -5.80 -9.31 7.47
N SER A 124 -5.70 -8.57 8.58
CA SER A 124 -6.51 -8.82 9.78
C SER A 124 -8.02 -8.63 9.59
N ASP A 125 -8.46 -7.89 8.59
CA ASP A 125 -9.86 -7.59 8.28
C ASP A 125 -10.34 -8.26 6.97
N CYS A 126 -9.56 -9.20 6.42
CA CYS A 126 -9.90 -9.93 5.21
C CYS A 126 -9.48 -11.41 5.29
N ARG A 127 -9.74 -12.16 4.22
CA ARG A 127 -9.40 -13.61 4.13
C ARG A 127 -8.07 -13.87 3.40
N CYS A 128 -7.32 -12.83 3.03
CA CYS A 128 -6.02 -13.01 2.39
C CYS A 128 -5.04 -13.67 3.37
N ALA A 129 -4.23 -14.61 2.86
CA ALA A 129 -3.18 -15.22 3.67
C ALA A 129 -2.19 -14.16 4.20
N THR A 130 -1.86 -13.18 3.39
CA THR A 130 -0.99 -12.03 3.70
C THR A 130 -1.21 -10.93 2.66
N HIS A 131 -0.86 -9.70 3.01
CA HIS A 131 -0.70 -8.58 2.07
C HIS A 131 0.79 -8.20 1.87
N LEU A 132 1.71 -8.99 2.41
CA LEU A 132 3.16 -8.82 2.26
C LEU A 132 3.74 -9.91 1.34
N PHE A 133 4.53 -9.48 0.36
CA PHE A 133 5.15 -10.34 -0.63
C PHE A 133 6.65 -10.04 -0.73
N ARG A 134 7.47 -11.04 -1.00
CA ARG A 134 8.89 -10.91 -1.31
C ARG A 134 9.09 -11.02 -2.83
N LEU A 135 9.87 -10.11 -3.40
CA LEU A 135 10.36 -10.20 -4.79
C LEU A 135 11.52 -11.18 -4.92
#